data_AF-A0A3S0EVJ2-F1
#
_entry.id   AF-A0A3S0EVJ2-F1
#
_cell.length_a   1.000
_cell.length_b   1.000
_cell.length_c   1.000
_cell.angle_alpha   90.00
_cell.angle_beta   90.00
_cell.angle_gamma   90.00
#
_symmetry.space_group_name_H-M   'P 1'
#
loop_
_entity.id
_entity.type
_entity.pdbx_description
1 polymer ?
#
loop_
_entity_poly.entity_id
_entity_poly.type
_entity_poly.pdbx_seq_one_letter_code
_entity_poly.pdbx_strand_id
1 'polypeptide(L)' 'MSLAADLEAACLPAGELRLGITAVIEHCDGHHSYWALAHPPGKPDFHHRDGFAVALKAPTP' A
#
# COMPACT_ATOMS: atom_id res chain seq x y z
N MET A 1 -3.81 -12.24 -14.68
CA MET A 1 -4.93 -11.54 -14.01
C MET A 1 -4.36 -10.32 -13.32
N SER A 2 -5.03 -9.17 -13.40
CA SER A 2 -4.62 -7.92 -12.77
C SER A 2 -5.78 -7.34 -11.97
N LEU A 3 -5.50 -6.81 -10.79
CA LEU A 3 -6.43 -6.00 -10.01
C LEU A 3 -5.92 -4.55 -10.03
N ALA A 4 -6.81 -3.61 -10.30
CA ALA A 4 -6.52 -2.18 -10.26
C ALA A 4 -7.55 -1.49 -9.36
N ALA A 5 -7.12 -0.42 -8.69
CA ALA A 5 -7.96 0.45 -7.90
C ALA A 5 -7.53 1.89 -8.15
N ASP A 6 -8.50 2.76 -8.34
CA ASP A 6 -8.29 4.19 -8.50
C ASP A 6 -8.70 4.92 -7.22
N LEU A 7 -7.88 5.88 -6.79
CA LEU A 7 -8.16 6.75 -5.66
C LEU A 7 -8.01 8.19 -6.11
N GLU A 8 -9.05 8.99 -5.89
CA GLU A 8 -9.02 10.41 -6.24
C GLU A 8 -8.00 11.16 -5.39
N ALA A 9 -7.26 12.07 -6.02
CA ALA A 9 -6.27 12.88 -5.32
C ALA A 9 -6.88 13.72 -4.18
N ALA A 10 -8.15 14.11 -4.31
CA ALA A 10 -8.89 14.84 -3.28
C ALA A 10 -9.10 14.04 -1.98
N CYS A 11 -8.96 12.71 -2.03
CA CYS A 11 -9.02 11.85 -0.84
C CYS A 11 -7.68 11.74 -0.11
N LEU A 12 -6.60 12.31 -0.67
CA LEU A 12 -5.27 12.24 -0.09
C LEU A 12 -4.95 13.47 0.77
N PRO A 13 -4.10 13.34 1.79
CA PRO A 13 -3.53 14.49 2.47
C PRO A 13 -2.75 15.38 1.49
N ALA A 14 -2.78 16.70 1.70
CA ALA A 14 -1.99 17.62 0.91
C ALA A 14 -0.48 17.49 1.23
N GLY A 15 0.37 17.81 0.25
CA GLY A 15 1.82 17.89 0.41
C GLY A 15 2.59 16.63 -0.03
N GLU A 16 3.77 16.43 0.58
CA GLU A 16 4.62 15.28 0.26
C GLU A 16 4.11 14.03 0.98
N LEU A 17 3.79 13.01 0.20
CA LEU A 17 3.30 11.74 0.67
C LEU A 17 4.41 10.69 0.62
N ARG A 18 4.47 9.88 1.68
CA ARG A 18 5.06 8.56 1.63
C ARG A 18 3.92 7.55 1.66
N LEU A 19 3.90 6.61 0.72
CA LEU A 19 2.85 5.61 0.57
C LEU A 19 3.42 4.21 0.82
N GLY A 20 2.69 3.43 1.60
CA GLY A 20 2.82 1.98 1.66
C GLY A 20 1.73 1.35 0.80
N ILE A 21 2.10 0.52 -0.16
CA ILE A 21 1.16 -0.23 -1.00
C ILE A 21 1.24 -1.70 -0.59
N THR A 22 0.12 -2.24 -0.17
CA THR A 22 -0.01 -3.62 0.32
C THR A 22 -1.23 -4.30 -0.29
N ALA A 23 -1.17 -5.61 -0.45
CA ALA A 23 -2.32 -6.41 -0.90
C ALA A 23 -2.43 -7.69 -0.06
N VAL A 24 -3.67 -8.07 0.24
CA VAL A 24 -4.01 -9.37 0.82
C VAL A 24 -4.77 -10.15 -0.24
N ILE A 25 -4.30 -11.36 -0.55
CA ILE A 25 -4.93 -12.24 -1.53
C ILE A 25 -5.39 -13.50 -0.80
N GLU A 26 -6.70 -13.71 -0.75
CA GLU A 26 -7.29 -14.96 -0.30
C GLU A 26 -7.37 -15.94 -1.48
N HIS A 27 -6.84 -17.15 -1.27
CA HIS A 27 -6.89 -18.24 -2.24
C HIS A 27 -8.15 -19.08 -2.03
N CYS A 28 -8.58 -19.82 -3.05
CA CYS A 28 -9.78 -20.66 -2.98
C CYS A 28 -9.73 -21.75 -1.89
N ASP A 29 -8.55 -22.08 -1.38
CA ASP A 29 -8.32 -23.02 -0.28
C ASP A 29 -8.35 -22.35 1.11
N GLY A 30 -8.64 -21.05 1.17
CA GLY A 30 -8.69 -20.24 2.40
C GLY A 30 -7.33 -19.71 2.87
N HIS A 31 -6.23 -20.04 2.18
CA HIS A 31 -4.92 -19.49 2.52
C HIS A 31 -4.79 -18.02 2.08
N HIS A 32 -4.03 -17.22 2.84
CA HIS A 32 -3.79 -15.81 2.56
C HIS A 32 -2.34 -15.56 2.15
N SER A 33 -2.15 -14.79 1.07
CA SER A 33 -0.84 -14.24 0.70
C SER A 33 -0.82 -12.74 0.98
N TYR A 34 0.24 -12.28 1.63
CA TYR A 34 0.43 -10.87 2.00
C TYR A 34 1.56 -10.29 1.16
N TRP A 35 1.27 -9.21 0.46
CA TRP A 35 2.21 -8.52 -0.42
C TRP A 35 2.37 -7.07 0.04
N ALA A 36 3.58 -6.56 -0.08
CA ALA A 36 3.91 -5.17 0.14
C ALA A 36 4.96 -4.76 -0.90
N LEU A 37 4.95 -3.50 -1.34
CA LEU A 37 6.00 -2.99 -2.22
C LEU A 37 7.39 -3.07 -1.55
N ALA A 38 7.43 -2.80 -0.26
CA ALA A 38 8.57 -3.07 0.61
C ALA A 38 8.07 -3.76 1.88
N HIS A 39 8.62 -4.93 2.20
CA HIS A 39 8.26 -5.70 3.38
C HIS A 39 9.37 -5.59 4.45
N PRO A 40 9.13 -4.88 5.57
CA PRO A 40 10.07 -4.82 6.68
C PRO A 40 10.31 -6.20 7.31
N PRO A 41 11.46 -6.43 7.98
CA PRO A 41 11.71 -7.68 8.69
C PRO A 41 10.64 -7.99 9.75
N GLY A 42 10.28 -9.26 9.90
CA GLY A 42 9.31 -9.71 10.90
C GLY A 42 8.02 -10.25 10.30
N LYS A 43 6.94 -10.23 11.09
CA LYS A 43 5.60 -10.62 10.65
C LYS A 43 5.01 -9.51 9.77
N PRO A 44 4.06 -9.82 8.86
CA PRO A 44 3.37 -8.80 8.09
C PRO A 44 2.73 -7.75 9.00
N ASP A 45 3.19 -6.51 8.87
CA ASP A 45 2.63 -5.33 9.52
C ASP A 45 2.52 -4.20 8.48
N PHE A 46 1.30 -3.94 8.04
CA PHE A 46 1.00 -2.92 7.04
C PHE A 46 1.14 -1.49 7.58
N HIS A 47 1.25 -1.33 8.89
CA HIS A 47 1.46 -0.04 9.54
C HIS A 47 2.94 0.23 9.82
N HIS A 48 3.83 -0.74 9.58
CA HIS A 48 5.25 -0.55 9.79
C HIS A 48 5.78 0.54 8.85
N ARG A 49 6.34 1.61 9.44
CA ARG A 49 6.70 2.82 8.69
C ARG A 49 7.68 2.56 7.55
N ASP A 50 8.61 1.62 7.75
CA ASP A 50 9.61 1.25 6.73
C ASP A 50 8.99 0.58 5.48
N GLY A 51 7.72 0.16 5.53
CA GLY A 51 6.99 -0.32 4.36
C GLY A 51 6.50 0.81 3.43
N PHE A 52 6.57 2.07 3.85
CA PHE A 52 6.13 3.23 3.08
C PHE A 52 7.24 3.71 2.13
N ALA A 53 7.45 2.96 1.06
CA ALA A 53 8.60 3.11 0.16
C ALA A 53 8.36 4.05 -1.05
N VAL A 54 7.14 4.45 -1.35
CA VAL A 54 6.85 5.35 -2.49
C VAL A 54 6.78 6.79 -2.02
N ALA A 55 7.57 7.68 -2.61
CA ALA A 55 7.41 9.11 -2.46
C ALA A 55 6.52 9.66 -3.59
N LEU A 56 5.48 10.42 -3.24
CA LEU A 56 4.57 11.07 -4.18
C LEU A 56 4.33 12.52 -3.73
N LYS A 57 4.28 13.46 -4.68
CA LYS A 57 3.79 14.81 -4.39
C LYS A 57 2.29 14.82 -4.67
N ALA A 58 1.47 15.00 -3.63
CA ALA A 58 0.05 15.22 -3.84
C ALA A 58 -0.13 16.56 -4.55
N PRO A 59 -1.06 16.66 -5.52
CA PRO A 59 -1.46 17.95 -6.04
C PRO A 59 -1.92 18.83 -4.87
N THR A 60 -1.44 20.07 -4.82
CA THR A 60 -2.09 21.06 -3.95
C THR A 60 -3.53 21.21 -4.42
N PRO A 61 -4.54 21.20 -3.52
CA PRO A 61 -5.91 21.52 -3.88
C PRO A 61 -6.02 22.87 -4.62
#